data_AF-A0AAD7DX23-F1
#
_entry.id   AF-A0AAD7DX23-F1
#
_cell.length_a   1.000
_cell.length_b   1.000
_cell.length_c   1.000
_cell.angle_alpha   90.00
_cell.angle_beta   90.00
_cell.angle_gamma   90.00
#
_symmetry.space_group_name_H-M   'P 1'
#
loop_
_entity.id
_entity.type
_entity.pdbx_description
1 polymer ?
#
loop_
_entity_poly.entity_id
_entity_poly.type
_entity_poly.pdbx_seq_one_letter_code
_entity_poly.pdbx_strand_id
1 'polypeptide(L)'
;YDDWEFKTQAECRRRGVLGVVLGQDLRPLGSENSKAVKAWIAKRDVATATIIGRLDPSQFAHIRDFEEDPVGMWERLKETHQSSGL
;
A
#
# COMPACT_ATOMS: atom_id res chain seq x y z
N TYR A 1 -5.23 18.59 -0.18
CA TYR A 1 -5.64 17.22 -0.54
C TYR A 1 -4.68 16.82 -1.61
N ASP A 2 -3.72 16.01 -1.24
CA ASP A 2 -2.47 15.96 -1.98
C ASP A 2 -2.68 15.16 -3.26
N ASP A 3 -2.19 15.72 -4.37
CA ASP A 3 -2.32 15.16 -5.71
C ASP A 3 -1.84 13.69 -5.77
N TRP A 4 -0.87 13.35 -4.92
CA TRP A 4 -0.33 12.02 -4.74
C TRP A 4 -1.39 11.05 -4.17
N GLU A 5 -2.10 11.44 -3.10
CA GLU A 5 -3.05 10.57 -2.40
C GLU A 5 -4.19 10.19 -3.36
N PHE A 6 -4.71 11.19 -4.07
CA PHE A 6 -5.79 10.98 -5.04
C PHE A 6 -5.37 10.06 -6.19
N LYS A 7 -4.20 10.30 -6.79
CA LYS A 7 -3.68 9.49 -7.92
C LYS A 7 -3.41 8.05 -7.49
N THR A 8 -2.81 7.84 -6.32
CA THR A 8 -2.50 6.50 -5.82
C THR A 8 -3.75 5.74 -5.43
N GLN A 9 -4.72 6.38 -4.74
CA GLN A 9 -6.01 5.74 -4.44
C GLN A 9 -6.75 5.33 -5.72
N ALA A 10 -6.76 6.18 -6.75
CA ALA A 10 -7.41 5.86 -8.02
C ALA A 10 -6.76 4.64 -8.72
N GLU A 11 -5.43 4.54 -8.70
CA GLU A 11 -4.72 3.37 -9.25
C GLU A 11 -4.99 2.10 -8.43
N CYS A 12 -4.94 2.19 -7.10
CA CYS A 12 -5.25 1.07 -6.22
C CYS A 12 -6.71 0.58 -6.39
N ARG A 13 -7.66 1.49 -6.63
CA ARG A 13 -9.05 1.13 -6.98
C ARG A 13 -9.12 0.40 -8.31
N ARG A 14 -8.44 0.92 -9.35
CA ARG A 14 -8.38 0.29 -10.68
C ARG A 14 -7.86 -1.13 -10.60
N ARG A 15 -6.90 -1.40 -9.70
CA ARG A 15 -6.29 -2.72 -9.48
C ARG A 15 -7.04 -3.60 -8.48
N GLY A 16 -8.08 -3.09 -7.83
CA GLY A 16 -8.85 -3.84 -6.83
C GLY A 16 -8.09 -4.13 -5.53
N VAL A 17 -7.09 -3.33 -5.20
CA VAL A 17 -6.21 -3.51 -4.02
C VAL A 17 -6.34 -2.39 -2.98
N LEU A 18 -7.18 -1.38 -3.24
CA LEU A 18 -7.37 -0.26 -2.30
C LEU A 18 -7.77 -0.75 -0.90
N GLY A 19 -8.62 -1.77 -0.81
CA GLY A 19 -9.03 -2.34 0.48
C GLY A 19 -7.83 -2.84 1.30
N VAL A 20 -6.81 -3.39 0.66
CA VAL A 20 -5.59 -3.86 1.34
C VAL A 20 -4.77 -2.68 1.85
N VAL A 21 -4.60 -1.64 1.02
CA VAL A 21 -3.86 -0.41 1.39
C VAL A 21 -4.50 0.33 2.56
N LEU A 22 -5.84 0.35 2.62
CA LEU A 22 -6.58 1.01 3.69
C LEU A 22 -6.80 0.13 4.94
N GLY A 23 -6.22 -1.08 4.98
CA GLY A 23 -6.40 -2.02 6.09
C GLY A 23 -7.81 -2.60 6.21
N GLN A 24 -8.64 -2.48 5.17
CA GLN A 24 -10.01 -2.99 5.13
C GLN A 24 -10.06 -4.47 4.70
N ASP A 25 -9.20 -4.88 3.77
CA ASP A 25 -9.00 -6.28 3.37
C ASP A 25 -7.94 -6.91 4.29
N LEU A 26 -8.38 -7.46 5.42
CA LEU A 26 -7.51 -8.11 6.39
C LEU A 26 -7.02 -9.49 5.89
N ARG A 27 -5.85 -9.90 6.39
CA ARG A 27 -5.30 -11.24 6.13
C ARG A 27 -6.29 -12.31 6.58
N PRO A 28 -6.71 -13.23 5.69
CA PRO A 28 -7.58 -14.33 6.06
C PRO A 28 -6.95 -15.24 7.12
N LEU A 29 -7.79 -15.82 7.99
CA LEU A 29 -7.36 -16.86 8.93
C LEU A 29 -7.02 -18.15 8.17
N GLY A 30 -5.91 -18.78 8.54
CA GLY A 30 -5.49 -20.06 7.95
C GLY A 30 -3.99 -20.18 7.77
N SER A 31 -3.57 -21.32 7.23
CA SER A 31 -2.17 -21.55 6.86
C SER A 31 -1.77 -20.73 5.63
N GLU A 32 -0.48 -20.44 5.50
CA GLU A 32 0.09 -19.76 4.34
C GLU A 32 -0.18 -20.50 3.03
N ASN A 33 -0.40 -21.81 3.11
CA ASN A 33 -0.70 -22.64 1.96
C ASN A 33 -2.15 -22.58 1.50
N SER A 34 -3.05 -21.98 2.28
CA SER A 34 -4.46 -21.87 1.92
C SER A 34 -4.64 -20.96 0.70
N LYS A 35 -5.62 -21.32 -0.16
CA LYS A 35 -5.93 -20.54 -1.37
C LYS A 35 -6.28 -19.07 -1.03
N ALA A 36 -6.99 -18.86 0.08
CA ALA A 36 -7.38 -17.53 0.54
C ALA A 36 -6.17 -16.68 0.96
N VAL A 37 -5.24 -17.24 1.75
CA VAL A 37 -4.03 -16.52 2.18
C VAL A 37 -3.12 -16.23 1.00
N LYS A 38 -2.91 -17.18 0.07
CA LYS A 38 -2.12 -16.93 -1.15
C LYS A 38 -2.70 -15.82 -2.02
N ALA A 39 -4.03 -15.82 -2.21
CA ALA A 39 -4.70 -14.77 -2.97
C ALA A 39 -4.57 -13.40 -2.30
N TRP A 40 -4.65 -13.35 -0.97
CA TRP A 40 -4.44 -12.12 -0.21
C TRP A 40 -2.99 -11.62 -0.31
N ILE A 41 -1.99 -12.51 -0.18
CA ILE A 41 -0.57 -12.16 -0.38
C ILE A 41 -0.35 -11.58 -1.78
N ALA A 42 -0.91 -12.19 -2.82
CA ALA A 42 -0.79 -11.66 -4.18
C ALA A 42 -1.40 -10.24 -4.31
N LYS A 43 -2.54 -9.98 -3.66
CA LYS A 43 -3.12 -8.63 -3.61
C LYS A 43 -2.25 -7.65 -2.84
N ARG A 44 -1.68 -8.07 -1.71
CA ARG A 44 -0.73 -7.30 -0.90
C ARG A 44 0.48 -6.89 -1.73
N ASP A 45 1.09 -7.83 -2.45
CA ASP A 45 2.27 -7.55 -3.26
C ASP A 45 1.95 -6.58 -4.42
N VAL A 46 0.77 -6.72 -5.03
CA VAL A 46 0.28 -5.76 -6.04
C VAL A 46 0.03 -4.38 -5.42
N ALA A 47 -0.52 -4.32 -4.21
CA ALA A 47 -0.73 -3.07 -3.47
C ALA A 47 0.60 -2.36 -3.22
N THR A 48 1.58 -3.08 -2.65
CA THR A 48 2.94 -2.60 -2.41
C THR A 48 3.57 -2.05 -3.69
N ALA A 49 3.58 -2.85 -4.77
CA ALA A 49 4.18 -2.43 -6.04
C ALA A 49 3.49 -1.20 -6.63
N THR A 50 2.17 -1.08 -6.45
CA THR A 50 1.40 0.08 -6.91
C THR A 50 1.77 1.35 -6.15
N ILE A 51 1.94 1.26 -4.83
CA ILE A 51 2.38 2.39 -4.00
C ILE A 51 3.78 2.82 -4.43
N ILE A 52 4.75 1.88 -4.46
CA ILE A 52 6.13 2.17 -4.84
C ILE A 52 6.23 2.81 -6.23
N GLY A 53 5.47 2.28 -7.20
CA GLY A 53 5.47 2.79 -8.58
C GLY A 53 4.87 4.20 -8.74
N ARG A 54 4.25 4.76 -7.70
CA ARG A 54 3.70 6.13 -7.70
C ARG A 54 4.54 7.13 -6.91
N LEU A 55 5.59 6.67 -6.24
CA LEU A 55 6.46 7.51 -5.42
C LEU A 55 7.69 7.96 -6.19
N ASP A 56 8.19 9.13 -5.83
CA ASP A 56 9.51 9.56 -6.26
C ASP A 56 10.60 8.75 -5.53
N PRO A 57 11.74 8.44 -6.18
CA PRO A 57 12.81 7.66 -5.56
C PRO A 57 13.35 8.26 -4.26
N SER A 58 13.23 9.58 -4.07
CA SER A 58 13.60 10.27 -2.83
C SER A 58 12.77 9.80 -1.62
N GLN A 59 11.56 9.30 -1.85
CA GLN A 59 10.63 8.87 -0.80
C GLN A 59 10.82 7.41 -0.40
N PHE A 60 11.60 6.62 -1.17
CA PHE A 60 11.82 5.20 -0.90
C PHE A 60 12.49 4.96 0.46
N ALA A 61 13.34 5.88 0.91
CA ALA A 61 13.98 5.80 2.22
C ALA A 61 12.97 5.74 3.38
N HIS A 62 11.76 6.28 3.21
CA HIS A 62 10.73 6.31 4.25
C HIS A 62 9.89 5.04 4.32
N ILE A 63 9.86 4.24 3.25
CA ILE A 63 8.96 3.09 3.12
C ILE A 63 9.69 1.75 3.07
N ARG A 64 11.02 1.76 3.09
CA ARG A 64 11.86 0.57 2.89
C ARG A 64 11.70 -0.47 4.01
N ASP A 65 11.32 -0.05 5.20
CA ASP A 65 11.06 -0.97 6.33
C ASP A 65 9.66 -1.62 6.26
N PHE A 66 8.83 -1.21 5.30
CA PHE A 66 7.43 -1.63 5.16
C PHE A 66 7.18 -2.49 3.92
N GLU A 67 8.22 -3.07 3.30
CA GLU A 67 8.12 -3.84 2.04
C GLU A 67 6.98 -4.88 2.03
N GLU A 68 6.70 -5.49 3.18
CA GLU A 68 5.64 -6.49 3.36
C GLU A 68 4.34 -5.95 3.97
N ASP A 69 4.28 -4.66 4.27
CA ASP A 69 3.17 -3.99 4.93
C ASP A 69 2.70 -2.75 4.13
N PRO A 70 1.81 -2.94 3.15
CA PRO A 70 1.28 -1.83 2.35
C PRO A 70 0.43 -0.85 3.18
N VAL A 71 -0.10 -1.24 4.35
CA VAL A 71 -0.84 -0.34 5.23
C VAL A 71 0.14 0.60 5.93
N GLY A 72 1.19 0.04 6.55
CA GLY A 72 2.25 0.83 7.17
C GLY A 72 2.95 1.77 6.18
N MET A 73 3.20 1.31 4.94
CA MET A 73 3.70 2.21 3.87
C MET A 73 2.78 3.41 3.67
N TRP A 74 1.48 3.16 3.54
CA TRP A 74 0.50 4.19 3.25
C TRP A 74 0.40 5.22 4.38
N GLU A 75 0.34 4.77 5.62
CA GLU A 75 0.33 5.64 6.80
C GLU A 75 1.60 6.48 6.90
N ARG A 76 2.77 5.86 6.70
CA ARG A 76 4.06 6.56 6.76
C ARG A 76 4.20 7.64 5.68
N LEU A 77 3.68 7.37 4.47
CA LEU A 77 3.64 8.35 3.40
C LEU A 77 2.70 9.49 3.73
N LYS A 78 1.51 9.20 4.28
CA LYS A 78 0.59 10.25 4.74
C LYS A 78 1.24 11.16 5.78
N GLU A 79 1.90 10.60 6.78
CA GLU A 79 2.63 11.38 7.78
C GLU A 79 3.71 12.27 7.13
N THR A 80 4.45 11.71 6.18
CA THR A 80 5.54 12.43 5.49
C THR A 80 4.99 13.60 4.68
N HIS A 81 3.95 13.37 3.87
CA HIS A 81 3.31 14.42 3.07
C HIS A 81 2.64 15.49 3.96
N GLN A 82 1.97 15.09 5.04
CA GLN A 82 1.36 16.02 5.99
C GLN A 82 2.39 16.84 6.77
N SER A 83 3.52 16.24 7.16
CA SER A 83 4.59 16.92 7.90
C SER A 83 5.43 17.83 7.02
N SER A 84 5.58 17.49 5.74
CA SER A 84 6.34 18.30 4.77
C SER A 84 5.56 19.50 4.23
N GLY A 85 4.26 19.63 4.51
CA GLY A 85 3.46 20.82 4.15
C GLY A 85 3.44 21.14 2.66
N LEU A 86 3.60 20.12 1.80
CA LEU A 86 3.56 20.19 0.34
C LEU A 86 2.24 19.63 -0.20
#